data_AF-A0A8W7PQ96-F1
#
_entry.id   AF-A0A8W7PQ96-F1
#
_cell.length_a   1.000
_cell.length_b   1.000
_cell.length_c   1.000
_cell.angle_alpha   90.00
_cell.angle_beta   90.00
_cell.angle_gamma   90.00
#
_symmetry.space_group_name_H-M   'P 1'
#
loop_
_entity.id
_entity.type
_entity.pdbx_description
1 polymer ?
#
loop_
_entity_poly.entity_id
_entity_poly.type
_entity_poly.pdbx_seq_one_letter_code
_entity_poly.pdbx_strand_id
1 'polypeptide(L)'
;MQGLTMASLKKNPALIPLYVCIAMGSAGAVFYTLRLALKSPEVTWSRKNNPEPWEEYRNKQHKVTRRVALYKCVVQQFQNDPPSPR
;
A
#
# COMPACT_ATOMS: atom_id res chain seq x y z
N MET A 1 -2.98 -16.03 31.42
CA MET A 1 -4.11 -15.25 30.88
C MET A 1 -5.15 -16.22 30.34
N GLN A 2 -6.31 -16.33 31.00
CA GLN A 2 -7.40 -17.20 30.56
C GLN A 2 -8.12 -16.50 29.39
N GLY A 3 -8.17 -17.12 28.21
CA GLY A 3 -8.83 -16.55 27.03
C GLY A 3 -8.05 -16.66 25.71
N LEU A 4 -6.71 -16.72 25.75
CA LEU A 4 -5.88 -16.84 24.55
C LEU A 4 -5.58 -18.28 24.13
N THR A 5 -5.91 -19.26 24.97
CA THR A 5 -5.67 -20.68 24.68
C THR A 5 -6.89 -21.31 24.00
N MET A 6 -6.67 -22.22 23.04
CA MET A 6 -7.74 -22.98 22.37
C MET A 6 -8.65 -23.74 23.35
N ALA A 7 -8.13 -24.14 24.51
CA ALA A 7 -8.90 -24.74 25.59
C ALA A 7 -9.89 -23.75 26.27
N SER A 8 -9.56 -22.45 26.32
CA SER A 8 -10.45 -21.42 26.88
C SER A 8 -11.55 -21.01 25.90
N LEU A 9 -11.26 -21.01 24.60
CA LEU A 9 -12.22 -20.74 23.52
C LEU A 9 -13.33 -21.79 23.44
N LYS A 10 -12.98 -23.07 23.63
CA LYS A 10 -13.97 -24.17 23.66
C LYS A 10 -14.87 -24.14 24.90
N LYS A 11 -14.39 -23.60 26.03
CA LYS A 11 -15.19 -23.48 27.27
C LYS A 11 -16.21 -22.36 27.24
N ASN A 12 -16.01 -21.32 26.42
CA ASN A 12 -16.90 -20.17 26.32
C ASN A 12 -17.24 -19.87 24.85
N PRO A 13 -18.31 -20.49 24.30
CA PRO A 13 -18.65 -20.35 22.88
C PRO A 13 -19.01 -18.92 22.47
N ALA A 14 -19.42 -18.06 23.42
CA ALA A 14 -19.71 -16.65 23.19
C ALA A 14 -18.48 -15.82 22.74
N LEU A 15 -17.25 -16.30 22.98
CA LEU A 15 -16.03 -15.60 22.55
C LEU A 15 -15.72 -15.76 21.05
N ILE A 16 -16.21 -16.83 20.41
CA ILE A 16 -15.94 -17.16 19.00
C ILE A 16 -16.34 -16.02 18.04
N PRO A 17 -17.57 -15.48 18.06
CA PRO A 17 -17.97 -14.41 17.13
C PRO A 17 -17.14 -13.13 17.30
N LEU A 18 -16.70 -12.83 18.53
CA LEU A 18 -15.87 -11.66 18.81
C LEU A 18 -14.50 -11.78 18.14
N TYR A 19 -13.84 -12.95 18.25
CA TYR A 19 -12.56 -13.18 17.56
C TYR A 19 -12.70 -13.21 16.05
N VAL A 20 -13.82 -13.70 15.51
CA VAL A 20 -14.06 -13.69 14.06
C VAL A 20 -14.11 -12.26 13.52
N CYS A 21 -14.83 -11.34 14.18
CA CYS A 21 -14.88 -9.94 13.75
C CYS A 21 -13.50 -9.27 13.81
N ILE A 22 -12.72 -9.52 14.86
CA ILE A 22 -11.37 -8.97 15.02
C ILE A 22 -10.42 -9.54 13.96
N ALA A 23 -10.46 -10.86 13.73
CA ALA A 23 -9.65 -11.52 12.72
C ALA A 23 -10.01 -11.06 11.31
N MET A 24 -11.30 -10.85 11.03
CA MET A 24 -11.76 -10.32 9.74
C MET A 24 -11.29 -8.88 9.54
N GLY A 25 -11.38 -8.03 10.56
CA GLY A 25 -10.88 -6.65 10.51
C GLY A 25 -9.38 -6.57 10.30
N SER A 26 -8.60 -7.37 11.04
CA SER A 26 -7.14 -7.40 10.90
C SER A 26 -6.70 -8.01 9.56
N ALA A 27 -7.36 -9.07 9.10
CA ALA A 27 -7.12 -9.65 7.78
C ALA A 27 -7.40 -8.65 6.66
N GLY A 28 -8.51 -7.90 6.74
CA GLY A 28 -8.83 -6.85 5.78
C GLY A 28 -7.79 -5.72 5.75
N ALA A 29 -7.33 -5.27 6.91
CA ALA A 29 -6.29 -4.26 7.02
C ALA A 29 -4.96 -4.74 6.40
N VAL A 30 -4.52 -5.96 6.75
CA VAL A 30 -3.29 -6.57 6.20
C VAL A 30 -3.42 -6.80 4.69
N PHE A 31 -4.56 -7.28 4.22
CA PHE A 31 -4.80 -7.49 2.80
C PHE A 31 -4.73 -6.18 2.01
N TYR A 32 -5.32 -5.11 2.54
CA TYR A 32 -5.30 -3.81 1.87
C TYR A 32 -3.89 -3.20 1.85
N THR A 33 -3.15 -3.25 2.97
CA THR A 33 -1.77 -2.76 3.01
C THR A 33 -0.85 -3.58 2.11
N LEU A 34 -1.02 -4.89 2.03
CA LEU A 34 -0.28 -5.75 1.10
C LEU A 34 -0.61 -5.40 -0.37
N ARG A 35 -1.89 -5.20 -0.69
CA ARG A 35 -2.33 -4.77 -2.04
C ARG A 35 -1.70 -3.44 -2.42
N LEU A 36 -1.67 -2.48 -1.50
CA LEU A 36 -1.00 -1.19 -1.68
C LEU A 36 0.50 -1.39 -1.89
N ALA A 37 1.17 -2.15 -1.02
CA ALA A 37 2.60 -2.29 -1.07
C ALA A 37 3.10 -2.98 -2.34
N LEU A 38 2.32 -3.88 -2.95
CA LEU A 38 2.69 -4.56 -4.19
C LEU A 38 2.37 -3.79 -5.47
N LYS A 39 1.38 -2.89 -5.45
CA LYS A 39 0.88 -2.19 -6.65
C LYS A 39 1.16 -0.69 -6.68
N SER A 40 1.67 -0.12 -5.59
CA SER A 40 1.96 1.31 -5.51
C SER A 40 3.34 1.62 -6.11
N PRO A 41 3.47 2.65 -6.96
CA PRO A 41 4.75 3.06 -7.52
C PRO A 41 5.71 3.64 -6.46
N GLU A 42 5.15 4.06 -5.33
CA GLU A 42 5.88 4.65 -4.20
C GLU A 42 6.64 3.59 -3.36
N VAL A 43 6.37 2.28 -3.57
CA VAL A 43 6.95 1.19 -2.78
C VAL A 43 7.71 0.25 -3.72
N THR A 44 9.05 0.30 -3.65
CA THR A 44 9.94 -0.57 -4.43
C THR A 44 10.53 -1.67 -3.56
N TRP A 45 10.12 -2.91 -3.80
CA TRP A 45 10.63 -4.10 -3.08
C TRP A 45 12.00 -4.57 -3.61
N SER A 46 12.32 -4.28 -4.86
CA SER A 46 13.57 -4.69 -5.50
C SER A 46 14.53 -3.50 -5.62
N ARG A 47 15.35 -3.29 -4.57
CA ARG A 47 16.40 -2.24 -4.58
C ARG A 47 17.63 -2.61 -5.41
N LYS A 48 17.82 -3.89 -5.73
CA LYS A 48 19.05 -4.41 -6.36
C LYS A 48 18.92 -4.71 -7.85
N ASN A 49 17.71 -5.03 -8.33
CA ASN A 49 17.46 -5.39 -9.73
C ASN A 49 16.83 -4.25 -10.56
N ASN A 50 16.48 -3.14 -9.91
CA ASN A 50 15.94 -1.95 -10.57
C ASN A 50 16.47 -0.69 -9.86
N PRO A 51 17.72 -0.28 -10.13
CA PRO A 51 18.36 0.84 -9.43
C PRO A 51 17.66 2.19 -9.68
N GLU A 52 16.90 2.28 -10.78
CA GLU A 52 16.17 3.48 -11.20
C GLU A 52 14.66 3.20 -11.28
N PRO A 53 13.94 3.20 -10.14
CA PRO A 53 12.53 2.80 -10.07
C PRO A 53 11.58 3.61 -10.97
N TRP A 54 11.98 4.81 -11.41
CA TRP A 54 11.18 5.68 -12.29
C TRP A 54 11.13 5.23 -13.76
N GLU A 55 12.08 4.42 -14.25
CA GLU A 55 12.09 3.95 -15.65
C GLU A 55 10.89 3.05 -15.96
N GLU A 56 10.42 2.25 -14.99
CA GLU A 56 9.26 1.36 -15.17
C GLU A 56 7.92 2.13 -15.26
N TYR A 57 7.90 3.37 -14.77
CA TYR A 57 6.72 4.23 -14.74
C TYR A 57 6.75 5.34 -15.81
N ARG A 58 7.87 5.47 -16.55
CA ARG A 58 8.07 6.53 -17.55
C ARG A 58 6.99 6.58 -18.64
N ASN A 59 6.45 5.41 -19.02
CA ASN A 59 5.40 5.26 -20.03
C ASN A 59 4.01 4.90 -19.46
N LYS A 60 3.85 4.78 -18.13
CA LYS A 60 2.57 4.41 -17.51
C LYS A 60 1.79 5.68 -17.14
N GLN A 61 0.71 5.96 -17.88
CA GLN A 61 -0.26 7.00 -17.50
C GLN A 61 -1.05 6.58 -16.26
N HIS A 62 -0.74 7.19 -15.11
CA HIS A 62 -1.48 6.96 -13.88
C HIS A 62 -2.83 7.67 -13.94
N LYS A 63 -3.92 6.93 -13.69
CA LYS A 63 -5.28 7.50 -13.59
C LYS A 63 -5.41 8.31 -12.30
N VAL A 64 -4.91 9.54 -12.32
CA VAL A 64 -5.08 10.50 -11.24
C VAL A 64 -6.51 11.03 -11.32
N THR A 65 -7.30 10.78 -10.28
CA THR A 65 -8.65 11.35 -10.16
C THR A 65 -8.60 12.87 -10.37
N ARG A 66 -9.55 13.37 -11.17
CA ARG A 66 -9.56 14.65 -11.89
C ARG A 66 -9.19 15.93 -11.10
N ARG A 67 -9.10 15.90 -9.76
CA ARG A 67 -8.70 17.06 -8.93
C ARG A 67 -7.19 17.20 -8.65
N VAL A 68 -6.41 16.12 -8.72
CA VAL A 68 -4.96 16.13 -8.36
C VAL A 68 -4.06 16.04 -9.61
N ALA A 69 -4.67 15.93 -10.79
CA ALA A 69 -3.96 15.77 -12.06
C ALA A 69 -3.09 17.00 -12.42
N LEU A 70 -3.52 18.21 -12.06
CA LEU A 70 -2.77 19.44 -12.32
C LEU A 70 -1.48 19.52 -11.50
N TYR A 71 -1.52 19.10 -10.23
CA TYR A 71 -0.34 19.12 -9.36
C TYR A 71 0.74 18.11 -9.82
N LYS A 72 0.35 16.89 -10.21
CA LYS A 72 1.31 15.89 -10.73
C LYS A 72 1.87 16.27 -12.11
N CYS A 73 1.08 16.90 -12.99
CA CYS A 73 1.56 17.33 -14.31
C CYS A 73 2.60 18.47 -14.22
N VAL A 74 2.38 19.45 -13.33
CA VAL A 74 3.31 20.56 -13.09
C VAL A 74 4.61 20.10 -12.42
N VAL A 75 4.53 19.19 -11.44
CA VAL A 75 5.73 18.67 -10.76
C VAL A 75 6.54 17.75 -11.68
N GLN A 76 5.90 16.95 -12.53
CA GLN A 76 6.60 16.10 -13.49
C GLN A 76 7.30 16.93 -14.59
N GLN A 77 6.78 18.11 -14.96
CA GLN A 77 7.46 19.03 -15.89
C GLN A 77 8.76 19.59 -15.29
N PHE A 78 8.73 20.08 -14.05
CA PHE A 78 9.91 20.64 -13.37
C PHE A 78 11.08 19.66 -13.21
N GLN A 79 10.83 18.36 -13.11
CA GLN A 79 11.88 17.34 -12.98
C GLN A 79 12.56 16.99 -14.32
N ASN A 80 11.96 17.36 -15.46
CA ASN A 80 12.45 17.02 -16.81
C ASN A 80 13.05 18.22 -17.58
N ASP A 81 13.03 19.43 -17.01
CA ASP A 81 13.67 20.59 -17.64
C ASP A 81 15.18 20.59 -17.35
N PRO A 82 16.06 20.76 -18.38
CA PRO A 82 17.48 20.94 -18.13
C PRO A 82 17.69 22.22 -17.31
N PRO A 83 18.62 22.22 -16.33
CA PRO A 83 18.88 23.41 -15.53
C PRO A 83 19.26 24.58 -16.46
N SER A 84 18.60 25.71 -16.30
CA SER A 84 18.84 26.92 -17.08
C SER A 84 20.35 27.22 -17.10
N PRO A 85 20.98 27.43 -18.27
CA PRO A 85 22.34 27.92 -18.32
C PRO A 85 22.36 29.29 -17.63
N ARG A 86 23.06 29.35 -16.50
CA ARG A 86 23.26 30.60 -15.77
C ARG A 86 24.19 31.51 -16.54
#